data_AF-A0A8I0KCC5-F1
#
_entry.id   AF-A0A8I0KCC5-F1
#
_cell.length_a   1.000
_cell.length_b   1.000
_cell.length_c   1.000
_cell.angle_alpha   90.00
_cell.angle_beta   90.00
_cell.angle_gamma   90.00
#
_symmetry.space_group_name_H-M   'P 1'
#
loop_
_entity.id
_entity.type
_entity.pdbx_description
1 polymer ?
#
loop_
_entity_poly.entity_id
_entity_poly.type
_entity_poly.pdbx_seq_one_letter_code
_entity_poly.pdbx_strand_id
1 'polypeptide(L)'
;AGNLNLNAAIVNNQSGAIRSSQNSQLNISQQLNNQSGEISAVKQLGIQGDQLAINNLNGQLLAGENLNINAKSLTGDGRVLSLGNADIQLKDSYQHNATAQLQANQNLSLTSAGDINNDGVINAGNQLQLSAVNISNSSNAKIESHDTQLTAQQQLNNTGLINGDLTTLTADTVNNQGTGRIFGTDLVISANTLNNLPDANGTAPVIASRGDMNLGVNVLNNL
;
A
#
# COMPACT_ATOMS: atom_id res chain seq x y z
N ALA A 1 -7.25 -28.22 16.05
CA ALA A 1 -6.50 -27.23 15.26
C ALA A 1 -6.85 -27.46 13.79
N GLY A 2 -7.54 -26.53 13.13
CA GLY A 2 -8.12 -26.75 11.80
C GLY A 2 -8.20 -25.48 10.98
N ASN A 3 -8.54 -25.64 9.70
CA ASN A 3 -8.84 -24.53 8.80
C ASN A 3 -10.19 -23.90 9.16
N LEU A 4 -10.34 -22.59 8.89
CA LEU A 4 -11.63 -21.90 8.93
C LEU A 4 -12.09 -21.62 7.50
N ASN A 5 -13.29 -22.07 7.15
CA ASN A 5 -13.99 -21.66 5.93
C ASN A 5 -15.28 -20.97 6.33
N LEU A 6 -15.39 -19.68 6.05
CA LEU A 6 -16.55 -18.87 6.39
C LEU A 6 -17.22 -18.39 5.09
N ASN A 7 -18.53 -18.61 4.97
CA ASN A 7 -19.34 -18.07 3.88
C ASN A 7 -20.47 -17.27 4.52
N ALA A 8 -20.53 -15.96 4.26
CA ALA A 8 -21.55 -15.08 4.82
C ALA A 8 -21.82 -13.90 3.90
N ALA A 9 -22.97 -13.25 4.08
CA ALA A 9 -23.17 -11.93 3.50
C ALA A 9 -22.49 -10.84 4.35
N ILE A 10 -22.66 -10.95 5.67
CA ILE A 10 -22.20 -9.97 6.64
C ILE A 10 -21.48 -10.72 7.77
N VAL A 11 -20.33 -10.19 8.19
CA VAL A 11 -19.59 -10.63 9.37
C VAL A 11 -19.39 -9.44 10.30
N ASN A 12 -19.77 -9.60 11.57
CA ASN A 12 -19.47 -8.66 12.62
C ASN A 12 -18.48 -9.29 13.60
N ASN A 13 -17.25 -8.78 13.62
CA ASN A 13 -16.17 -9.13 14.51
C ASN A 13 -15.70 -7.91 15.34
N GLN A 14 -16.59 -6.94 15.58
CA GLN A 14 -16.26 -5.76 16.37
C GLN A 14 -15.84 -6.16 17.79
N SER A 15 -14.65 -5.71 18.22
CA SER A 15 -14.04 -6.09 19.51
C SER A 15 -13.89 -7.61 19.74
N GLY A 16 -14.05 -8.40 18.67
CA GLY A 16 -14.03 -9.86 18.69
C GLY A 16 -12.70 -10.42 18.20
N ALA A 17 -12.62 -11.75 18.16
CA ALA A 17 -11.50 -12.47 17.60
C ALA A 17 -11.97 -13.67 16.75
N ILE A 18 -11.58 -13.70 15.48
CA ILE A 18 -11.71 -14.86 14.60
C ILE A 18 -10.30 -15.38 14.34
N ARG A 19 -9.99 -16.58 14.84
CA ARG A 19 -8.63 -17.14 14.79
C ARG A 19 -8.63 -18.56 14.24
N SER A 20 -7.69 -18.85 13.34
CA SER A 20 -7.43 -20.20 12.83
C SER A 20 -5.99 -20.62 13.10
N SER A 21 -5.80 -21.87 13.52
CA SER A 21 -4.48 -22.47 13.71
C SER A 21 -3.80 -22.91 12.41
N GLN A 22 -4.48 -22.77 11.27
CA GLN A 22 -3.96 -23.11 9.93
C GLN A 22 -4.38 -21.98 8.97
N ASN A 23 -5.13 -22.30 7.91
CA ASN A 23 -5.66 -21.33 6.96
C ASN A 23 -7.02 -20.78 7.42
N SER A 24 -7.34 -19.56 7.02
CA SER A 24 -8.67 -18.94 7.11
C SER A 24 -9.07 -18.45 5.72
N GLN A 25 -10.20 -18.93 5.19
CA GLN A 25 -10.81 -18.42 3.97
C GLN A 25 -12.19 -17.83 4.32
N LEU A 26 -12.34 -16.52 4.12
CA LEU A 26 -13.55 -15.76 4.42
C LEU A 26 -14.15 -15.28 3.10
N ASN A 27 -15.23 -15.92 2.66
CA ASN A 27 -16.02 -15.51 1.51
C ASN A 27 -17.19 -14.66 2.02
N ILE A 28 -17.10 -13.34 1.86
CA ILE A 28 -18.04 -12.38 2.44
C ILE A 28 -18.62 -11.52 1.32
N SER A 29 -19.91 -11.61 1.02
CA SER A 29 -20.46 -10.97 -0.17
C SER A 29 -20.81 -9.48 -0.02
N GLN A 30 -20.91 -8.95 1.21
CA GLN A 30 -21.31 -7.56 1.45
C GLN A 30 -20.41 -6.82 2.43
N GLN A 31 -20.38 -7.21 3.72
CA GLN A 31 -19.71 -6.39 4.75
C GLN A 31 -18.93 -7.23 5.75
N LEU A 32 -17.71 -6.78 6.06
CA LEU A 32 -16.91 -7.24 7.18
C LEU A 32 -16.64 -6.07 8.14
N ASN A 33 -17.23 -6.08 9.33
CA ASN A 33 -16.89 -5.15 10.40
C ASN A 33 -15.88 -5.79 11.36
N ASN A 34 -14.63 -5.35 11.31
CA ASN A 34 -13.53 -5.76 12.19
C ASN A 34 -13.06 -4.62 13.11
N GLN A 35 -13.93 -3.66 13.42
CA GLN A 35 -13.55 -2.52 14.24
C GLN A 35 -13.06 -2.97 15.62
N SER A 36 -11.86 -2.56 16.02
CA SER A 36 -11.19 -2.99 17.27
C SER A 36 -11.11 -4.52 17.45
N GLY A 37 -11.33 -5.29 16.39
CA GLY A 37 -11.32 -6.75 16.39
C GLY A 37 -10.00 -7.32 15.86
N GLU A 38 -9.89 -8.64 15.90
CA GLU A 38 -8.79 -9.38 15.29
C GLU A 38 -9.31 -10.50 14.40
N ILE A 39 -8.77 -10.59 13.19
CA ILE A 39 -8.91 -11.75 12.32
C ILE A 39 -7.51 -12.25 12.00
N SER A 40 -7.21 -13.49 12.39
CA SER A 40 -5.87 -14.05 12.24
C SER A 40 -5.87 -15.51 11.77
N ALA A 41 -4.81 -15.84 11.02
CA ALA A 41 -4.50 -17.20 10.61
C ALA A 41 -3.01 -17.46 10.77
N VAL A 42 -2.64 -18.63 11.32
CA VAL A 42 -1.23 -19.03 11.48
C VAL A 42 -0.52 -19.18 10.13
N LYS A 43 -1.26 -19.50 9.06
CA LYS A 43 -0.71 -19.63 7.71
C LYS A 43 -1.31 -18.59 6.78
N GLN A 44 -2.31 -18.99 6.00
CA GLN A 44 -3.00 -18.15 5.04
C GLN A 44 -4.21 -17.44 5.65
N LEU A 45 -4.32 -16.12 5.49
CA LEU A 45 -5.57 -15.39 5.63
C LEU A 45 -6.06 -14.95 4.24
N GLY A 46 -7.17 -15.51 3.78
CA GLY A 46 -7.87 -15.11 2.56
C GLY A 46 -9.20 -14.45 2.90
N ILE A 47 -9.44 -13.25 2.40
CA ILE A 47 -10.71 -12.51 2.55
C ILE A 47 -11.16 -12.07 1.16
N GLN A 48 -12.34 -12.51 0.72
CA GLN A 48 -12.80 -12.18 -0.63
C GLN A 48 -14.31 -11.91 -0.72
N GLY A 49 -14.65 -10.99 -1.61
CA GLY A 49 -16.01 -10.76 -2.08
C GLY A 49 -16.10 -9.59 -3.06
N ASP A 50 -16.83 -9.78 -4.15
CA ASP A 50 -16.88 -8.83 -5.27
C ASP A 50 -17.36 -7.42 -4.87
N GLN A 51 -18.32 -7.34 -3.95
CA GLN A 51 -18.90 -6.10 -3.42
C GLN A 51 -18.53 -5.89 -1.94
N LEU A 52 -17.52 -6.60 -1.43
CA LEU A 52 -17.15 -6.60 -0.02
C LEU A 52 -16.60 -5.24 0.41
N ALA A 53 -17.21 -4.64 1.43
CA ALA A 53 -16.66 -3.51 2.17
C ALA A 53 -16.08 -4.00 3.51
N ILE A 54 -14.78 -3.75 3.73
CA ILE A 54 -14.08 -4.12 4.96
C ILE A 54 -13.83 -2.86 5.80
N ASN A 55 -14.43 -2.81 6.99
CA ASN A 55 -14.09 -1.84 8.02
C ASN A 55 -13.09 -2.47 8.99
N ASN A 56 -11.85 -2.00 8.97
CA ASN A 56 -10.76 -2.44 9.84
C ASN A 56 -10.33 -1.35 10.83
N LEU A 57 -11.21 -0.41 11.20
CA LEU A 57 -10.90 0.69 12.10
C LEU A 57 -10.37 0.21 13.45
N ASN A 58 -9.12 0.54 13.78
CA ASN A 58 -8.39 0.03 14.95
C ASN A 58 -8.34 -1.51 15.06
N GLY A 59 -8.72 -2.22 13.99
CA GLY A 59 -8.75 -3.67 13.89
C GLY A 59 -7.43 -4.24 13.41
N GLN A 60 -7.35 -5.56 13.38
CA GLN A 60 -6.19 -6.32 12.94
C GLN A 60 -6.59 -7.41 11.96
N LEU A 61 -5.90 -7.46 10.81
CA LEU A 61 -5.90 -8.57 9.87
C LEU A 61 -4.48 -9.13 9.81
N LEU A 62 -4.29 -10.37 10.27
CA LEU A 62 -2.96 -10.95 10.51
C LEU A 62 -2.79 -12.31 9.80
N ALA A 63 -1.70 -12.48 9.06
CA ALA A 63 -1.31 -13.76 8.47
C ALA A 63 0.11 -14.16 8.88
N GLY A 64 0.29 -15.43 9.26
CA GLY A 64 1.62 -15.97 9.57
C GLY A 64 2.43 -16.43 8.35
N GLU A 65 1.80 -16.57 7.17
CA GLU A 65 2.50 -16.86 5.91
C GLU A 65 2.06 -15.92 4.78
N ASN A 66 0.79 -15.96 4.33
CA ASN A 66 0.33 -14.98 3.34
C ASN A 66 -1.07 -14.42 3.63
N LEU A 67 -1.24 -13.16 3.22
CA LEU A 67 -2.49 -12.42 3.32
C LEU A 67 -2.99 -12.11 1.91
N ASN A 68 -4.22 -12.50 1.61
CA ASN A 68 -4.87 -12.20 0.34
C ASN A 68 -6.20 -11.50 0.61
N ILE A 69 -6.39 -10.29 0.09
CA ILE A 69 -7.64 -9.53 0.19
C ILE A 69 -8.11 -9.17 -1.22
N ASN A 70 -9.31 -9.59 -1.59
CA ASN A 70 -10.00 -9.13 -2.80
C ASN A 70 -11.36 -8.56 -2.40
N ALA A 71 -11.50 -7.24 -2.45
CA ALA A 71 -12.66 -6.54 -1.93
C ALA A 71 -13.02 -5.34 -2.81
N LYS A 72 -14.23 -4.81 -2.61
CA LYS A 72 -14.55 -3.49 -3.16
C LYS A 72 -13.73 -2.42 -2.44
N SER A 73 -13.75 -2.42 -1.10
CA SER A 73 -13.05 -1.43 -0.28
C SER A 73 -12.50 -2.00 1.02
N LEU A 74 -11.45 -1.37 1.53
CA LEU A 74 -10.79 -1.65 2.80
C LEU A 74 -10.43 -0.31 3.45
N THR A 75 -10.82 -0.10 4.71
CA THR A 75 -10.35 1.08 5.45
C THR A 75 -8.87 0.93 5.83
N GLY A 76 -8.09 2.00 5.68
CA GLY A 76 -6.67 2.04 6.04
C GLY A 76 -6.43 2.72 7.39
N ASP A 77 -7.22 2.38 8.40
CA ASP A 77 -7.23 2.94 9.75
C ASP A 77 -7.01 1.87 10.84
N GLY A 78 -6.44 0.73 10.44
CA GLY A 78 -6.07 -0.39 11.31
C GLY A 78 -4.74 -1.01 10.92
N ARG A 79 -4.56 -2.27 11.32
CA ARG A 79 -3.35 -3.06 11.01
C ARG A 79 -3.66 -4.17 10.02
N VAL A 80 -2.86 -4.25 8.97
CA VAL A 80 -2.89 -5.33 7.97
C VAL A 80 -1.46 -5.84 7.82
N LEU A 81 -1.19 -7.01 8.39
CA LEU A 81 0.18 -7.52 8.58
C LEU A 81 0.30 -8.95 8.06
N SER A 82 1.38 -9.22 7.32
CA SER A 82 1.77 -10.56 6.89
C SER A 82 3.22 -10.86 7.26
N LEU A 83 3.47 -12.01 7.89
CA LEU A 83 4.84 -12.49 8.12
C LEU A 83 5.51 -13.08 6.87
N GLY A 84 4.78 -13.21 5.76
CA GLY A 84 5.34 -13.51 4.44
C GLY A 84 4.82 -12.51 3.41
N ASN A 85 4.00 -12.95 2.45
CA ASN A 85 3.50 -12.08 1.38
C ASN A 85 2.13 -11.47 1.69
N ALA A 86 1.82 -10.32 1.09
CA ALA A 86 0.48 -9.75 1.07
C ALA A 86 0.09 -9.34 -0.35
N ASP A 87 -1.10 -9.75 -0.79
CA ASP A 87 -1.72 -9.28 -2.03
C ASP A 87 -3.10 -8.69 -1.72
N ILE A 88 -3.30 -7.43 -2.10
CA ILE A 88 -4.51 -6.67 -1.81
C ILE A 88 -5.01 -6.06 -3.11
N GLN A 89 -6.23 -6.42 -3.50
CA GLN A 89 -6.91 -5.94 -4.70
C GLN A 89 -8.21 -5.25 -4.29
N LEU A 90 -8.32 -3.97 -4.62
CA LEU A 90 -9.44 -3.09 -4.27
C LEU A 90 -10.04 -2.45 -5.52
N LYS A 91 -11.36 -2.25 -5.51
CA LYS A 91 -12.07 -1.56 -6.60
C LYS A 91 -12.22 -0.07 -6.35
N ASP A 92 -12.30 0.32 -5.08
CA ASP A 92 -12.37 1.72 -4.67
C ASP A 92 -10.96 2.23 -4.28
N SER A 93 -10.83 3.55 -4.14
CA SER A 93 -9.61 4.19 -3.61
C SER A 93 -9.28 3.70 -2.20
N TYR A 94 -7.99 3.65 -1.88
CA TYR A 94 -7.46 3.29 -0.58
C TYR A 94 -6.79 4.49 0.10
N GLN A 95 -7.28 4.82 1.29
CA GLN A 95 -6.71 5.85 2.16
C GLN A 95 -5.99 5.18 3.33
N HIS A 96 -4.67 5.28 3.38
CA HIS A 96 -3.82 4.77 4.46
C HIS A 96 -3.51 5.89 5.46
N ASN A 97 -4.07 5.82 6.66
CA ASN A 97 -3.95 6.86 7.66
C ASN A 97 -2.60 6.81 8.39
N ALA A 98 -2.18 7.96 8.94
CA ALA A 98 -0.89 8.13 9.59
C ALA A 98 -0.58 7.15 10.75
N THR A 99 -1.61 6.63 11.42
CA THR A 99 -1.48 5.69 12.53
C THR A 99 -1.68 4.23 12.14
N ALA A 100 -2.01 3.96 10.87
CA ALA A 100 -2.24 2.62 10.37
C ALA A 100 -0.92 1.90 10.06
N GLN A 101 -1.00 0.59 9.87
CA GLN A 101 0.13 -0.23 9.43
C GLN A 101 -0.30 -1.15 8.31
N LEU A 102 0.41 -1.08 7.18
CA LEU A 102 0.32 -2.02 6.08
C LEU A 102 1.71 -2.57 5.81
N GLN A 103 1.94 -3.83 6.19
CA GLN A 103 3.27 -4.43 6.13
C GLN A 103 3.23 -5.90 5.70
N ALA A 104 4.19 -6.28 4.85
CA ALA A 104 4.52 -7.68 4.57
C ALA A 104 6.02 -7.90 4.79
N ASN A 105 6.42 -8.96 5.48
CA ASN A 105 7.85 -9.22 5.68
C ASN A 105 8.58 -9.64 4.40
N GLN A 106 7.86 -10.15 3.39
CA GLN A 106 8.41 -10.48 2.07
C GLN A 106 7.88 -9.48 1.03
N ASN A 107 6.93 -9.90 0.19
CA ASN A 107 6.40 -9.07 -0.89
C ASN A 107 5.03 -8.48 -0.50
N LEU A 108 4.80 -7.21 -0.85
CA LEU A 108 3.50 -6.54 -0.72
C LEU A 108 3.06 -6.05 -2.11
N SER A 109 1.89 -6.49 -2.55
CA SER A 109 1.16 -5.95 -3.69
C SER A 109 -0.12 -5.28 -3.19
N LEU A 110 -0.32 -4.02 -3.56
CA LEU A 110 -1.58 -3.31 -3.37
C LEU A 110 -2.00 -2.67 -4.69
N THR A 111 -3.09 -3.19 -5.25
CA THR A 111 -3.74 -2.65 -6.45
C THR A 111 -5.08 -2.04 -6.07
N SER A 112 -5.30 -0.78 -6.44
CA SER A 112 -6.60 -0.12 -6.38
C SER A 112 -7.03 0.30 -7.79
N ALA A 113 -8.29 0.10 -8.14
CA ALA A 113 -8.86 0.69 -9.36
C ALA A 113 -9.17 2.19 -9.21
N GLY A 114 -9.04 2.74 -8.00
CA GLY A 114 -9.07 4.17 -7.71
C GLY A 114 -7.68 4.70 -7.34
N ASP A 115 -7.63 5.63 -6.41
CA ASP A 115 -6.38 6.24 -5.91
C ASP A 115 -5.81 5.49 -4.71
N ILE A 116 -4.50 5.57 -4.50
CA ILE A 116 -3.84 5.22 -3.24
C ILE A 116 -3.31 6.50 -2.60
N ASN A 117 -3.83 6.87 -1.43
CA ASN A 117 -3.37 8.01 -0.65
C ASN A 117 -2.71 7.50 0.63
N ASN A 118 -1.43 7.80 0.81
CA ASN A 118 -0.64 7.37 1.95
C ASN A 118 -0.27 8.56 2.85
N ASP A 119 -0.77 8.53 4.07
CA ASP A 119 -0.40 9.45 5.15
C ASP A 119 0.46 8.77 6.23
N GLY A 120 0.69 7.45 6.11
CA GLY A 120 1.39 6.61 7.09
C GLY A 120 2.56 5.86 6.50
N VAL A 121 2.72 4.59 6.89
CA VAL A 121 3.85 3.75 6.45
C VAL A 121 3.33 2.51 5.74
N ILE A 122 3.69 2.39 4.48
CA ILE A 122 3.51 1.17 3.69
C ILE A 122 4.90 0.57 3.46
N ASN A 123 5.11 -0.64 3.94
CA ASN A 123 6.43 -1.28 3.91
C ASN A 123 6.35 -2.75 3.45
N ALA A 124 7.36 -3.18 2.70
CA ALA A 124 7.63 -4.59 2.49
C ALA A 124 9.11 -4.89 2.78
N GLY A 125 9.41 -6.11 3.22
CA GLY A 125 10.79 -6.50 3.46
C GLY A 125 11.58 -6.72 2.17
N ASN A 126 10.97 -7.29 1.12
CA ASN A 126 11.62 -7.56 -0.16
C ASN A 126 11.10 -6.63 -1.27
N GLN A 127 9.90 -6.89 -1.80
CA GLN A 127 9.34 -6.12 -2.92
C GLN A 127 8.04 -5.44 -2.50
N LEU A 128 7.88 -4.16 -2.84
CA LEU A 128 6.64 -3.42 -2.68
C LEU A 128 6.15 -2.97 -4.06
N GLN A 129 4.93 -3.35 -4.42
CA GLN A 129 4.26 -2.95 -5.66
C GLN A 129 2.96 -2.22 -5.34
N LEU A 130 2.85 -0.95 -5.72
CA LEU A 130 1.58 -0.21 -5.69
C LEU A 130 1.12 0.10 -7.11
N SER A 131 -0.15 -0.17 -7.40
CA SER A 131 -0.78 0.16 -8.70
C SER A 131 -2.12 0.87 -8.49
N ALA A 132 -2.30 2.05 -9.07
CA ALA A 132 -3.50 2.88 -8.89
C ALA A 132 -3.74 3.86 -10.05
N VAL A 133 -4.85 4.58 -10.02
CA VAL A 133 -5.09 5.74 -10.90
C VAL A 133 -4.11 6.85 -10.56
N ASN A 134 -4.10 7.28 -9.30
CA ASN A 134 -3.08 8.17 -8.74
C ASN A 134 -2.48 7.56 -7.46
N ILE A 135 -1.23 7.91 -7.17
CA ILE A 135 -0.55 7.56 -5.92
C ILE A 135 -0.09 8.84 -5.25
N SER A 136 -0.52 9.08 -4.01
CA SER A 136 -0.08 10.22 -3.19
C SER A 136 0.64 9.74 -1.94
N ASN A 137 1.81 10.31 -1.65
CA ASN A 137 2.60 10.04 -0.46
C ASN A 137 2.88 11.37 0.29
N SER A 138 2.15 11.58 1.38
CA SER A 138 2.15 12.84 2.16
C SER A 138 3.45 13.08 2.94
N SER A 139 3.65 14.28 3.46
CA SER A 139 4.94 14.76 4.00
C SER A 139 5.58 13.91 5.11
N ASN A 140 4.77 13.27 5.95
CA ASN A 140 5.24 12.37 7.02
C ASN A 140 5.14 10.89 6.64
N ALA A 141 4.65 10.61 5.43
CA ALA A 141 4.39 9.27 4.95
C ALA A 141 5.63 8.64 4.31
N LYS A 142 5.68 7.31 4.34
CA LYS A 142 6.77 6.51 3.79
C LYS A 142 6.24 5.35 2.97
N ILE A 143 6.90 5.12 1.85
CA ILE A 143 6.77 3.92 1.02
C ILE A 143 8.18 3.37 0.84
N GLU A 144 8.46 2.20 1.44
CA GLU A 144 9.83 1.67 1.49
C GLU A 144 9.90 0.14 1.45
N SER A 145 10.88 -0.39 0.72
CA SER A 145 11.24 -1.83 0.64
C SER A 145 12.64 -1.99 0.02
N HIS A 146 13.14 -3.20 -0.23
CA HIS A 146 14.36 -3.38 -1.03
C HIS A 146 14.09 -3.06 -2.52
N ASP A 147 12.97 -3.52 -3.08
CA ASP A 147 12.53 -3.25 -4.45
C ASP A 147 11.16 -2.56 -4.45
N THR A 148 11.17 -1.22 -4.53
CA THR A 148 10.00 -0.37 -4.43
C THR A 148 9.53 0.05 -5.82
N GLN A 149 8.35 -0.43 -6.23
CA GLN A 149 7.77 -0.20 -7.55
C GLN A 149 6.40 0.45 -7.45
N LEU A 150 6.26 1.66 -8.02
CA LEU A 150 5.02 2.42 -8.00
C LEU A 150 4.55 2.70 -9.43
N THR A 151 3.33 2.26 -9.75
CA THR A 151 2.69 2.48 -11.05
C THR A 151 1.40 3.27 -10.85
N ALA A 152 1.41 4.53 -11.26
CA ALA A 152 0.20 5.35 -11.35
C ALA A 152 -0.22 5.47 -12.82
N GLN A 153 -1.52 5.43 -13.11
CA GLN A 153 -2.00 5.66 -14.47
C GLN A 153 -1.86 7.12 -14.88
N GLN A 154 -2.01 8.05 -13.92
CA GLN A 154 -1.97 9.48 -14.14
C GLN A 154 -0.84 10.12 -13.34
N GLN A 155 -1.05 10.38 -12.05
CA GLN A 155 -0.11 11.14 -11.23
C GLN A 155 0.48 10.32 -10.08
N LEU A 156 1.77 10.50 -9.85
CA LEU A 156 2.46 10.13 -8.63
C LEU A 156 2.90 11.40 -7.90
N ASN A 157 2.29 11.70 -6.76
CA ASN A 157 2.56 12.89 -5.95
C ASN A 157 3.33 12.49 -4.70
N ASN A 158 4.53 13.03 -4.51
CA ASN A 158 5.38 12.77 -3.36
C ASN A 158 5.76 14.08 -2.66
N THR A 159 5.37 14.16 -1.39
CA THR A 159 5.88 15.14 -0.42
C THR A 159 6.58 14.43 0.76
N GLY A 160 6.42 13.11 0.89
CA GLY A 160 7.06 12.25 1.88
C GLY A 160 8.33 11.55 1.39
N LEU A 161 8.54 10.33 1.84
CA LEU A 161 9.67 9.48 1.44
C LEU A 161 9.20 8.30 0.56
N ILE A 162 9.85 8.13 -0.59
CA ILE A 162 9.82 6.90 -1.38
C ILE A 162 11.26 6.39 -1.49
N ASN A 163 11.51 5.14 -1.10
CA ASN A 163 12.87 4.61 -1.02
C ASN A 163 12.95 3.10 -1.28
N GLY A 164 14.09 2.66 -1.81
CA GLY A 164 14.50 1.27 -1.86
C GLY A 164 15.95 1.11 -2.29
N ASP A 165 16.41 -0.13 -2.45
CA ASP A 165 17.65 -0.41 -3.16
C ASP A 165 17.41 -0.19 -4.65
N LEU A 166 16.35 -0.78 -5.21
CA LEU A 166 15.79 -0.37 -6.48
C LEU A 166 14.50 0.42 -6.23
N THR A 167 14.42 1.61 -6.79
CA THR A 167 13.17 2.38 -6.84
C THR A 167 12.75 2.55 -8.29
N THR A 168 11.56 2.09 -8.64
CA THR A 168 10.98 2.22 -9.99
C THR A 168 9.65 2.97 -9.93
N LEU A 169 9.57 4.12 -10.60
CA LEU A 169 8.36 4.94 -10.67
C LEU A 169 7.87 5.01 -12.12
N THR A 170 6.60 4.68 -12.34
CA THR A 170 5.94 4.82 -13.64
C THR A 170 4.64 5.62 -13.48
N ALA A 171 4.51 6.72 -14.21
CA ALA A 171 3.29 7.55 -14.24
C ALA A 171 3.24 8.40 -15.52
N ASP A 172 2.13 9.07 -15.81
CA ASP A 172 2.17 10.16 -16.81
C ASP A 172 2.94 11.36 -16.23
N THR A 173 2.64 11.74 -14.99
CA THR A 173 3.35 12.81 -14.29
C THR A 173 3.83 12.35 -12.92
N VAL A 174 5.12 12.54 -12.64
CA VAL A 174 5.72 12.36 -11.32
C VAL A 174 6.01 13.74 -10.71
N ASN A 175 5.38 14.04 -9.58
CA ASN A 175 5.55 15.28 -8.82
C ASN A 175 6.28 14.98 -7.51
N ASN A 176 7.55 15.36 -7.41
CA ASN A 176 8.28 15.45 -6.16
C ASN A 176 8.28 16.93 -5.73
N GLN A 177 7.67 17.24 -4.59
CA GLN A 177 7.43 18.63 -4.18
C GLN A 177 7.77 18.87 -2.71
N GLY A 178 8.25 20.08 -2.39
CA GLY A 178 8.46 20.50 -1.00
C GLY A 178 9.43 19.61 -0.24
N THR A 179 8.93 18.90 0.77
CA THR A 179 9.70 17.94 1.59
C THR A 179 9.92 16.58 0.92
N GLY A 180 9.46 16.43 -0.32
CA GLY A 180 9.52 15.18 -1.08
C GLY A 180 10.94 14.64 -1.24
N ARG A 181 11.10 13.35 -0.97
CA ARG A 181 12.33 12.59 -1.14
C ARG A 181 12.05 11.32 -1.92
N ILE A 182 12.77 11.14 -3.03
CA ILE A 182 12.76 9.92 -3.83
C ILE A 182 14.20 9.40 -3.88
N PHE A 183 14.44 8.25 -3.28
CA PHE A 183 15.76 7.67 -3.13
C PHE A 183 15.84 6.25 -3.68
N GLY A 184 17.04 5.86 -4.11
CA GLY A 184 17.38 4.51 -4.55
C GLY A 184 18.87 4.22 -4.32
N THR A 185 19.27 2.95 -4.28
CA THR A 185 20.62 2.61 -4.76
C THR A 185 20.63 2.82 -6.26
N ASP A 186 19.76 2.13 -6.98
CA ASP A 186 19.41 2.43 -8.38
C ASP A 186 18.02 3.04 -8.45
N LEU A 187 17.85 4.01 -9.36
CA LEU A 187 16.59 4.73 -9.54
C LEU A 187 16.17 4.70 -11.00
N VAL A 188 14.92 4.30 -11.25
CA VAL A 188 14.28 4.35 -12.56
C VAL A 188 13.01 5.18 -12.46
N ILE A 189 12.90 6.23 -13.27
CA ILE A 189 11.67 7.02 -13.41
C ILE A 189 11.28 7.04 -14.87
N SER A 190 10.09 6.54 -15.18
CA SER A 190 9.48 6.59 -16.50
C SER A 190 8.21 7.44 -16.43
N ALA A 191 8.25 8.63 -17.02
CA ALA A 191 7.09 9.53 -17.03
C ALA A 191 7.07 10.45 -18.25
N ASN A 192 5.92 11.01 -18.60
CA ASN A 192 5.90 12.10 -19.58
C ASN A 192 6.52 13.36 -18.95
N THR A 193 6.10 13.71 -17.73
CA THR A 193 6.65 14.86 -16.99
C THR A 193 7.19 14.45 -15.62
N LEU A 194 8.41 14.85 -15.30
CA LEU A 194 9.00 14.76 -13.97
C LEU A 194 9.21 16.17 -13.40
N ASN A 195 8.52 16.47 -12.31
CA ASN A 195 8.62 17.71 -11.57
C ASN A 195 9.36 17.47 -10.26
N ASN A 196 10.46 18.18 -10.04
CA ASN A 196 11.17 18.28 -8.76
C ASN A 196 11.20 19.75 -8.35
N LEU A 197 10.15 20.18 -7.63
CA LEU A 197 9.82 21.60 -7.46
C LEU A 197 9.73 22.01 -5.98
N PRO A 198 10.23 23.19 -5.60
CA PRO A 198 10.10 23.68 -4.24
C PRO A 198 8.63 23.93 -3.86
N ASP A 199 8.34 23.89 -2.56
CA ASP A 199 7.05 24.37 -2.05
C ASP A 199 6.98 25.92 -2.04
N ALA A 200 5.84 26.46 -1.63
CA ALA A 200 5.64 27.91 -1.53
C ALA A 200 6.59 28.63 -0.56
N ASN A 201 7.23 27.90 0.36
CA ASN A 201 8.21 28.43 1.32
C ASN A 201 9.66 28.29 0.82
N GLY A 202 9.86 27.71 -0.38
CA GLY A 202 11.18 27.47 -0.94
C GLY A 202 11.84 26.17 -0.45
N THR A 203 11.12 25.27 0.22
CA THR A 203 11.66 23.96 0.60
C THR A 203 11.82 23.13 -0.66
N ALA A 204 13.06 22.83 -1.03
CA ALA A 204 13.37 22.07 -2.24
C ALA A 204 13.33 20.54 -1.98
N PRO A 205 12.66 19.77 -2.84
CA PRO A 205 12.63 18.32 -2.76
C PRO A 205 13.90 17.68 -3.33
N VAL A 206 14.15 16.41 -3.00
CA VAL A 206 15.35 15.68 -3.41
C VAL A 206 15.00 14.41 -4.17
N ILE A 207 15.67 14.22 -5.30
CA ILE A 207 15.75 12.95 -6.04
C ILE A 207 17.22 12.54 -6.06
N ALA A 208 17.55 11.35 -5.56
CA ALA A 208 18.94 10.89 -5.49
C ALA A 208 19.09 9.37 -5.63
N SER A 209 20.17 8.93 -6.27
CA SER A 209 20.63 7.54 -6.32
C SER A 209 22.02 7.42 -5.67
N ARG A 210 22.39 6.22 -5.20
CA ARG A 210 23.78 5.91 -4.80
C ARG A 210 24.58 5.23 -5.90
N GLY A 211 23.88 4.63 -6.87
CA GLY A 211 24.35 4.04 -8.11
C GLY A 211 23.67 4.73 -9.30
N ASP A 212 23.09 3.95 -10.21
CA ASP A 212 22.57 4.47 -11.47
C ASP A 212 21.24 5.22 -11.30
N MET A 213 21.04 6.24 -12.13
CA MET A 213 19.78 6.97 -12.24
C MET A 213 19.34 7.02 -13.71
N ASN A 214 18.28 6.29 -14.03
CA ASN A 214 17.70 6.18 -15.36
C ASN A 214 16.38 6.96 -15.43
N LEU A 215 16.39 8.11 -16.10
CA LEU A 215 15.22 8.98 -16.26
C LEU A 215 14.70 8.91 -17.70
N GLY A 216 13.67 8.10 -17.93
CA GLY A 216 12.91 8.08 -19.18
C GLY A 216 11.80 9.12 -19.12
N VAL A 217 12.13 10.38 -19.41
CA VAL A 217 11.17 11.50 -19.33
C VAL A 217 11.19 12.41 -20.56
N ASN A 218 10.03 12.97 -20.93
CA ASN A 218 9.93 13.94 -22.01
C ASN A 218 10.16 15.38 -21.51
N VAL A 219 9.66 15.70 -20.32
CA VAL A 219 9.88 16.98 -19.65
C VAL A 219 10.43 16.74 -18.25
N LEU A 220 11.55 17.40 -17.92
CA LEU A 220 12.13 17.44 -16.58
C LEU A 220 12.15 18.89 -16.09
N ASN A 221 11.35 19.20 -15.06
CA ASN A 221 11.39 20.47 -14.36
C ASN A 221 12.12 20.29 -13.02
N ASN A 222 13.28 20.90 -12.87
CA ASN A 222 14.08 20.84 -11.65
C ASN A 222 14.47 22.28 -11.25
N LEU A 223 13.85 22.81 -10.20
CA LEU A 223 13.94 24.21 -9.78
C LEU A 223 14.38 24.35 -8.32
#